data_AF-A0A0T9NL24-F1
#
_entry.id   AF-A0A0T9NL24-F1
#
_cell.length_a   1.000
_cell.length_b   1.000
_cell.length_c   1.000
_cell.angle_alpha   90.00
_cell.angle_beta   90.00
_cell.angle_gamma   90.00
#
_symmetry.space_group_name_H-M   'P 1'
#
loop_
_entity.id
_entity.type
_entity.pdbx_description
1 polymer ?
#
loop_
_entity_poly.entity_id
_entity_poly.type
_entity_poly.pdbx_seq_one_letter_code
_entity_poly.pdbx_strand_id
1 'polypeptide(L)'
;MLLTLEMIWSHDLKRTMLTLDELDMTYGPELVEAINNYTAKSALTPPGLWTRKYKNHHYLTQSVEALPFFMFLKTYELVPVVGEFLGKNFKFVWPSDDNHPDTSFNVWIGTPTESESVAIAMQLTA
;
A
#
# COMPACT_ATOMS: atom_id res chain seq x y z
N MET A 1 9.19 -3.52 0.38
CA MET A 1 8.09 -2.81 -0.33
C MET A 1 7.15 -2.30 0.75
N LEU A 2 6.70 -1.05 0.68
CA LEU A 2 5.85 -0.47 1.72
C LEU A 2 4.40 -0.37 1.25
N LEU A 3 3.46 -0.94 1.99
CA LEU A 3 2.03 -0.70 1.82
C LEU A 3 1.56 0.32 2.86
N THR A 4 0.72 1.26 2.46
CA THR A 4 0.05 2.18 3.41
C THR A 4 -1.44 2.22 3.10
N LEU A 5 -2.27 1.95 4.10
CA LEU A 5 -3.71 2.12 4.01
C LEU A 5 -4.04 3.58 4.33
N GLU A 6 -4.70 4.24 3.41
CA GLU A 6 -4.92 5.67 3.48
C GLU A 6 -6.36 6.06 3.16
N MET A 7 -6.87 6.99 3.95
CA MET A 7 -8.08 7.73 3.63
C MET A 7 -7.71 8.88 2.70
N ILE A 8 -8.40 8.97 1.56
CA ILE A 8 -8.17 9.99 0.55
C ILE A 8 -9.49 10.68 0.18
N TRP A 9 -9.38 11.83 -0.46
CA TRP A 9 -10.54 12.48 -1.08
C TRP A 9 -10.88 11.77 -2.39
N SER A 10 -12.15 11.39 -2.58
CA SER A 10 -12.62 10.71 -3.80
C SER A 10 -12.35 11.52 -5.08
N HIS A 11 -12.22 12.85 -4.97
CA HIS A 11 -11.96 13.78 -6.07
C HIS A 11 -10.47 14.19 -6.20
N ASP A 12 -9.61 13.81 -5.25
CA ASP A 12 -8.18 14.11 -5.27
C ASP A 12 -7.36 12.92 -4.79
N LEU A 13 -7.06 12.02 -5.73
CA LEU A 13 -6.25 10.82 -5.48
C LEU A 13 -4.81 11.14 -5.07
N LYS A 14 -4.31 12.38 -5.20
CA LYS A 14 -2.95 12.79 -4.74
C LYS A 14 -2.90 13.03 -3.25
N ARG A 15 -4.04 13.41 -2.66
CA ARG A 15 -4.05 13.97 -1.33
C ARG A 15 -4.62 13.00 -0.34
N THR A 16 -3.71 12.50 0.47
CA THR A 16 -4.03 11.73 1.66
C THR A 16 -4.50 12.63 2.77
N MET A 17 -5.65 12.27 3.33
CA MET A 17 -6.19 12.89 4.53
C MET A 17 -5.53 12.29 5.76
N LEU A 18 -5.48 10.95 5.81
CA LEU A 18 -4.98 10.21 6.95
C LEU A 18 -4.37 8.89 6.52
N THR A 19 -3.16 8.60 6.97
CA THR A 19 -2.59 7.26 6.93
C THR A 19 -3.08 6.49 8.15
N LEU A 20 -3.81 5.40 7.92
CA LEU A 20 -4.41 4.59 8.98
C LEU A 20 -3.44 3.55 9.52
N ASP A 21 -2.70 2.91 8.62
CA ASP A 21 -1.73 1.89 8.97
C ASP A 21 -0.75 1.65 7.83
N GLU A 22 0.32 0.92 8.14
CA GLU A 22 1.34 0.54 7.17
C GLU A 22 1.73 -0.94 7.33
N LEU A 23 2.22 -1.53 6.24
CA LEU A 23 2.81 -2.86 6.23
C LEU A 23 4.09 -2.80 5.40
N ASP A 24 5.23 -2.97 6.06
CA ASP A 24 6.50 -3.17 5.37
C ASP A 24 6.66 -4.65 5.01
N MET A 25 6.68 -4.90 3.71
CA MET A 25 6.94 -6.21 3.15
C MET A 25 8.43 -6.33 2.85
N THR A 26 9.14 -6.77 3.88
CA THR A 26 10.49 -7.34 3.81
C THR A 26 10.46 -8.86 3.59
N TYR A 27 9.28 -9.48 3.60
CA TYR A 27 9.10 -10.93 3.57
C TYR A 27 8.64 -11.43 2.19
N GLY A 28 9.38 -12.42 1.66
CA GLY A 28 8.97 -13.30 0.55
C GLY A 28 8.96 -12.64 -0.83
N PRO A 29 9.92 -12.95 -1.73
CA PRO A 29 9.90 -12.41 -3.10
C PRO A 29 8.61 -12.77 -3.86
N GLU A 30 8.01 -13.92 -3.55
CA GLU A 30 6.75 -14.40 -4.16
C GLU A 30 5.55 -13.48 -3.86
N LEU A 31 5.40 -13.03 -2.61
CA LEU A 31 4.30 -12.13 -2.23
C LEU A 31 4.48 -10.74 -2.85
N VAL A 32 5.72 -10.24 -2.87
CA VAL A 32 6.08 -8.98 -3.53
C VAL A 32 5.77 -9.05 -5.02
N GLU A 33 6.11 -10.16 -5.68
CA GLU A 33 5.78 -10.39 -7.09
C GLU A 33 4.26 -10.44 -7.33
N ALA A 34 3.52 -11.16 -6.50
CA ALA A 34 2.05 -11.23 -6.60
C ALA A 34 1.40 -9.84 -6.47
N ILE A 35 1.90 -9.00 -5.55
CA ILE A 35 1.42 -7.63 -5.35
C ILE A 35 1.77 -6.75 -6.54
N ASN A 36 2.98 -6.84 -7.08
CA ASN A 36 3.35 -6.13 -8.31
C ASN A 36 2.43 -6.52 -9.48
N ASN A 37 2.16 -7.82 -9.64
CA ASN A 37 1.27 -8.33 -10.69
C ASN A 37 -0.18 -7.84 -10.53
N TYR A 38 -0.69 -7.74 -9.30
CA TYR A 38 -1.99 -7.13 -9.01
C TYR A 38 -1.98 -5.64 -9.37
N THR A 39 -0.98 -4.91 -8.87
CA THR A 39 -0.83 -3.46 -9.05
C THR A 39 -0.77 -3.07 -10.52
N ALA A 40 -0.03 -3.84 -11.34
CA ALA A 40 0.09 -3.59 -12.78
C ALA A 40 -1.26 -3.63 -13.52
N LYS A 41 -2.26 -4.35 -12.98
CA LYS A 41 -3.58 -4.53 -13.58
C LYS A 41 -4.65 -3.61 -12.98
N SER A 42 -4.50 -3.24 -11.71
CA SER A 42 -5.56 -2.63 -10.91
C SER A 42 -5.22 -1.26 -10.34
N ALA A 43 -4.03 -0.72 -10.61
CA ALA A 43 -3.66 0.59 -10.12
C ALA A 43 -4.52 1.71 -10.72
N LEU A 44 -4.99 2.61 -9.85
CA LEU A 44 -5.72 3.83 -10.22
C LEU A 44 -4.77 4.96 -10.66
N THR A 45 -3.49 4.84 -10.33
CA THR A 45 -2.45 5.81 -10.69
C THR A 45 -1.36 5.15 -11.54
N PRO A 46 -0.82 5.88 -12.55
CA PRO A 46 0.25 5.34 -13.37
C PRO A 46 1.52 5.02 -12.56
N PRO A 47 2.29 3.98 -12.94
CA PRO A 47 3.58 3.68 -12.33
C PRO A 47 4.59 4.82 -12.54
N GLY A 48 5.48 5.02 -11.56
CA GLY A 48 6.65 5.91 -11.68
C GLY A 48 6.37 7.42 -11.75
N LEU A 49 5.11 7.83 -11.87
CA LEU A 49 4.71 9.24 -11.96
C LEU A 49 4.55 9.92 -10.60
N TRP A 50 4.42 9.12 -9.54
CA TRP A 50 4.07 9.60 -8.20
C TRP A 50 5.17 9.19 -7.25
N THR A 51 5.77 10.18 -6.60
CA THR A 51 6.76 9.98 -5.55
C THR A 51 6.20 10.49 -4.23
N ARG A 52 6.41 9.73 -3.16
CA ARG A 52 6.02 10.14 -1.81
C ARG A 52 7.19 9.97 -0.86
N LYS A 53 7.41 10.98 -0.03
CA LYS A 53 8.32 10.90 1.10
C LYS A 53 7.56 10.36 2.30
N TYR A 54 8.00 9.24 2.85
CA TYR A 54 7.40 8.61 4.02
C TYR A 54 8.51 8.12 4.96
N LYS A 55 8.42 8.45 6.26
CA LYS A 55 9.45 8.13 7.27
C LYS A 55 10.90 8.36 6.77
N ASN A 56 11.14 9.53 6.18
CA ASN A 56 12.41 9.96 5.59
C ASN A 56 12.91 9.21 4.34
N HIS A 57 12.16 8.24 3.83
CA HIS A 57 12.48 7.53 2.59
C HIS A 57 11.60 7.99 1.43
N HIS A 58 12.11 7.91 0.22
CA HIS A 58 11.36 8.21 -1.00
C HIS A 58 10.89 6.93 -1.69
N TYR A 59 9.60 6.89 -1.99
CA TYR A 59 8.96 5.76 -2.66
C TYR A 59 8.37 6.23 -3.99
N LEU A 60 8.54 5.40 -5.01
CA LEU A 60 7.69 5.38 -6.19
C LEU A 60 6.39 4.69 -5.78
N THR A 61 5.26 5.36 -5.97
CA THR A 61 3.99 4.88 -5.42
C THR A 61 2.94 4.67 -6.51
N GLN A 62 2.17 3.60 -6.37
CA GLN A 62 0.92 3.39 -7.08
C GLN A 62 -0.21 3.20 -6.07
N SER A 63 -1.42 3.65 -6.39
CA SER A 63 -2.60 3.42 -5.56
C SER A 63 -3.53 2.38 -6.17
N VAL A 64 -4.16 1.59 -5.32
CA VAL A 64 -5.24 0.66 -5.65
C VAL A 64 -6.41 0.89 -4.70
N GLU A 65 -7.61 0.51 -5.10
CA GLU A 65 -8.78 0.52 -4.20
C GLU A 65 -8.55 -0.46 -3.04
N ALA A 66 -8.85 -0.03 -1.81
CA ALA A 66 -8.48 -0.82 -0.65
C ALA A 66 -9.29 -2.12 -0.53
N LEU A 67 -10.61 -2.11 -0.76
CA LEU A 67 -11.43 -3.31 -0.59
C LEU A 67 -11.05 -4.45 -1.56
N PRO A 68 -10.97 -4.23 -2.88
CA PRO A 68 -10.50 -5.28 -3.81
C PRO A 68 -9.09 -5.77 -3.49
N PHE A 69 -8.20 -4.88 -3.06
CA PHE A 69 -6.83 -5.25 -2.69
C PHE A 69 -6.77 -6.07 -1.40
N PHE A 70 -7.58 -5.73 -0.39
CA PHE A 70 -7.70 -6.50 0.85
C PHE A 70 -8.27 -7.89 0.58
N MET A 71 -9.24 -8.02 -0.32
CA MET A 71 -9.77 -9.31 -0.76
C MET A 71 -8.70 -10.15 -1.47
N PHE A 72 -7.83 -9.53 -2.25
CA PHE A 72 -6.65 -10.18 -2.82
C PHE A 72 -5.66 -10.63 -1.73
N LEU A 73 -5.27 -9.75 -0.80
CA LEU A 73 -4.34 -10.09 0.28
C LEU A 73 -4.86 -11.20 1.19
N LYS A 74 -6.17 -11.37 1.30
CA LYS A 74 -6.78 -12.46 2.09
C LYS A 74 -6.33 -13.84 1.64
N THR A 75 -5.96 -14.05 0.38
CA THR A 75 -5.41 -15.33 -0.08
C THR A 75 -4.02 -15.63 0.52
N TYR A 76 -3.41 -14.64 1.17
CA TYR A 76 -2.12 -14.71 1.84
C TYR A 76 -2.24 -14.48 3.36
N GLU A 77 -3.44 -14.61 3.94
CA GLU A 77 -3.68 -14.33 5.37
C GLU A 77 -2.86 -15.20 6.34
N LEU A 78 -2.39 -16.36 5.87
CA LEU A 78 -1.51 -17.25 6.63
C LEU A 78 -0.08 -16.69 6.80
N VAL A 79 0.31 -15.70 5.99
CA VAL A 79 1.55 -14.94 6.22
C VAL A 79 1.30 -14.02 7.42
N PRO A 80 2.00 -14.17 8.57
CA PRO A 80 1.61 -13.53 9.83
C PRO A 80 1.42 -12.01 9.74
N VAL A 81 2.35 -11.32 9.08
CA VAL A 81 2.27 -9.85 8.92
C VAL A 81 1.11 -9.40 8.04
N VAL A 82 0.70 -10.23 7.06
CA VAL A 82 -0.48 -9.98 6.23
C VAL A 82 -1.75 -10.23 7.04
N GLY A 83 -1.82 -11.36 7.76
CA GLY A 83 -2.95 -11.69 8.62
C GLY A 83 -3.20 -10.64 9.70
N GLU A 84 -2.14 -10.15 10.35
CA GLU A 84 -2.23 -9.07 11.35
C GLU A 84 -2.72 -7.75 10.72
N PHE A 85 -2.13 -7.35 9.59
CA PHE A 85 -2.53 -6.15 8.86
C PHE A 85 -4.00 -6.20 8.44
N LEU A 86 -4.46 -7.34 7.90
CA LEU A 86 -5.86 -7.54 7.54
C LEU A 86 -6.77 -7.49 8.77
N GLY A 87 -6.44 -8.24 9.83
CA GLY A 87 -7.26 -8.32 11.04
C GLY A 87 -7.49 -6.97 11.71
N LYS A 88 -6.49 -6.09 11.71
CA LYS A 88 -6.59 -4.74 12.27
C LYS A 88 -7.41 -3.78 11.39
N ASN A 89 -7.30 -3.91 10.07
CA ASN A 89 -7.71 -2.86 9.15
C ASN A 89 -8.93 -3.17 8.28
N PHE A 90 -9.40 -4.43 8.23
CA PHE A 90 -10.54 -4.81 7.38
C PHE A 90 -11.81 -3.99 7.67
N LYS A 91 -11.98 -3.56 8.92
CA LYS A 91 -13.09 -2.71 9.37
C LYS A 91 -13.17 -1.34 8.68
N PHE A 92 -12.07 -0.83 8.14
CA PHE A 92 -12.05 0.46 7.45
C PHE A 92 -12.42 0.34 5.97
N VAL A 93 -12.11 -0.80 5.36
CA VAL A 93 -12.33 -1.00 3.92
C VAL A 93 -13.69 -1.61 3.61
N TRP A 94 -14.35 -2.21 4.61
CA TRP A 94 -15.68 -2.76 4.44
C TRP A 94 -16.70 -1.63 4.26
N PRO A 95 -17.64 -1.74 3.30
CA PRO A 95 -18.69 -0.74 3.15
C PRO A 95 -19.49 -0.62 4.44
N SER A 96 -19.62 0.60 4.95
CA SER A 96 -20.56 0.94 6.03
C SER A 96 -21.64 1.86 5.47
N ASP A 97 -22.84 1.81 6.05
CA ASP A 97 -23.94 2.71 5.68
C ASP A 97 -23.61 4.20 5.94
N ASP A 98 -22.60 4.46 6.77
CA ASP A 98 -22.06 5.79 7.10
C ASP A 98 -20.93 6.26 6.15
N ASN A 99 -20.70 5.56 5.03
CA ASN A 99 -19.65 5.96 4.08
C ASN A 99 -19.91 7.37 3.53
N HIS A 100 -19.04 8.31 3.92
CA HIS A 100 -19.08 9.68 3.42
C HIS A 100 -18.78 9.67 1.91
N PRO A 101 -19.62 10.27 1.07
CA PRO A 101 -19.47 10.21 -0.40
C PRO A 101 -18.15 10.80 -0.90
N ASP A 102 -17.54 11.69 -0.12
CA ASP A 102 -16.34 12.43 -0.51
C ASP A 102 -15.02 11.74 -0.12
N THR A 103 -15.09 10.63 0.62
CA THR A 103 -13.90 9.92 1.11
C THR A 103 -13.86 8.49 0.61
N SER A 104 -12.67 8.04 0.21
CA SER A 104 -12.40 6.64 -0.13
C SER A 104 -11.16 6.13 0.59
N PHE A 105 -11.05 4.81 0.67
CA PHE A 105 -9.86 4.15 1.20
C PHE A 105 -9.08 3.54 0.05
N ASN A 106 -7.82 3.93 -0.07
CA ASN A 106 -6.87 3.38 -1.02
C ASN A 106 -5.69 2.77 -0.29
N VAL A 107 -5.05 1.81 -0.94
CA VAL A 107 -3.73 1.33 -0.53
C VAL A 107 -2.70 1.89 -1.47
N TRP A 108 -1.71 2.58 -0.92
CA TRP A 108 -0.52 2.94 -1.67
C TRP A 108 0.53 1.85 -1.56
N ILE A 109 1.07 1.51 -2.71
CA ILE A 109 2.08 0.49 -2.91
C ILE A 109 3.36 1.22 -3.27
N GLY A 110 4.26 1.29 -2.30
CA GLY A 110 5.52 2.01 -2.34
C GLY A 110 6.70 1.09 -2.63
N THR A 111 7.37 1.35 -3.74
CA THR A 111 8.67 0.76 -4.06
C THR A 111 9.74 1.80 -3.78
N PRO A 112 10.79 1.49 -2.99
CA PRO A 112 11.89 2.42 -2.78
C PRO A 112 12.45 2.90 -4.12
N THR A 113 12.84 4.18 -4.22
CA THR A 113 13.58 4.65 -5.42
C THR A 113 14.91 3.91 -5.56
N GLU A 114 15.56 3.97 -6.72
CA GLU A 114 16.87 3.32 -6.92
C GLU A 114 17.91 3.80 -5.89
N SER A 115 17.94 5.10 -5.61
CA SER A 115 18.84 5.68 -4.60
C SER A 115 18.55 5.16 -3.18
N GLU A 116 17.27 4.97 -2.83
CA GLU A 116 16.85 4.44 -1.53
C GLU A 116 17.10 2.93 -1.44
N SER A 117 16.92 2.19 -2.55
CA SER A 117 17.20 0.76 -2.62
C SER A 117 18.68 0.47 -2.33
N VAL A 118 19.58 1.31 -2.85
CA VAL A 118 21.02 1.24 -2.56
C VAL A 118 21.30 1.58 -1.08
N ALA A 119 20.68 2.62 -0.54
CA ALA A 119 20.88 3.02 0.86
C ALA A 119 20.41 1.92 1.85
N ILE A 120 19.25 1.32 1.61
CA ILE A 120 18.71 0.22 2.43
C ILE A 120 19.62 -1.02 2.33
N ALA A 121 20.07 -1.37 1.12
CA ALA A 121 20.98 -2.49 0.93
C ALA A 121 22.30 -2.30 1.69
N MET A 122 22.88 -1.09 1.66
CA MET A 122 24.11 -0.77 2.39
C MET A 122 23.94 -0.87 3.92
N GLN A 123 22.79 -0.46 4.46
CA GLN A 123 22.51 -0.56 5.91
C GLN A 123 22.34 -2.00 6.39
N LEU A 124 21.85 -2.90 5.53
CA LEU A 124 21.69 -4.33 5.87
C LEU A 124 23.01 -5.11 5.79
N THR A 125 24.04 -4.54 5.14
CA THR A 125 25.38 -5.14 4.99
C THR A 125 26.44 -4.56 5.93
N ALA A 126 26.09 -3.58 6.76
CA ALA A 126 26.96 -2.89 7.72
C ALA A 126 26.81 -3.48 9.13
#